data_AF-A0A3B9VTI5-F1
#
_entry.id   AF-A0A3B9VTI5-F1
#
_cell.length_a   1.000
_cell.length_b   1.000
_cell.length_c   1.000
_cell.angle_alpha   90.00
_cell.angle_beta   90.00
_cell.angle_gamma   90.00
#
_symmetry.space_group_name_H-M   'P 1'
#
loop_
_entity.id
_entity.type
_entity.pdbx_description
1 polymer ?
#
loop_
_entity_poly.entity_id
_entity_poly.type
_entity_poly.pdbx_seq_one_letter_code
_entity_poly.pdbx_strand_id
1 'polypeptide(L)'
;LIKPTVIIAWIAVAIVGCFLPFSAKKSFRQHAGFLLLTGILFFLGSIIWQSFLYHQQWMEIDPQKAAPAEHFFMMGLNQGKGTYGSYKEDDVAFTFSFATLEERKEADLQVAFQRLQEYGPGGYLRFLWNKARWVTSEGIFFWGKEGHFADFSKSPFNDFQNLFYPTGSFFPLFLYLAQGVWLLTLFLLIIPFWPGCRFRKNKSFEALPLTALLRCALLGILLFILLFEGRSRYLILYLPCFSLLSGWALSVCFQRLFAQTSEEPL
;
A
#
# COMPACT_ATOMS: atom_id res chain seq x y z
N LEU A 1 7.82 -5.31 15.61
CA LEU A 1 6.51 -4.61 15.54
C LEU A 1 5.79 -5.03 14.25
N ILE A 2 4.47 -5.29 14.32
CA ILE A 2 3.66 -5.49 13.12
C ILE A 2 3.64 -4.16 12.36
N LYS A 3 3.95 -4.16 11.05
CA LYS A 3 3.87 -2.95 10.24
C LYS A 3 2.42 -2.45 10.23
N PRO A 4 2.15 -1.14 10.48
CA PRO A 4 0.80 -0.58 10.46
C PRO A 4 0.05 -0.86 9.16
N THR A 5 0.78 -0.99 8.04
CA THR A 5 0.21 -1.33 6.74
C THR A 5 -0.56 -2.66 6.76
N VAL A 6 -0.16 -3.65 7.57
CA VAL A 6 -0.89 -4.95 7.64
C VAL A 6 -2.33 -4.77 8.14
N ILE A 7 -2.58 -3.79 9.01
CA ILE A 7 -3.90 -3.51 9.58
C ILE A 7 -4.89 -3.05 8.49
N ILE A 8 -4.41 -2.45 7.41
CA ILE A 8 -5.24 -1.95 6.30
C ILE A 8 -6.03 -3.09 5.64
N ALA A 9 -5.46 -4.29 5.53
CA ALA A 9 -6.17 -5.44 4.98
C ALA A 9 -7.37 -5.83 5.87
N TRP A 10 -7.20 -5.80 7.19
CA TRP A 10 -8.28 -6.05 8.15
C TRP A 10 -9.35 -4.96 8.10
N ILE A 11 -8.95 -3.70 7.98
CA ILE A 11 -9.90 -2.58 7.78
C ILE A 11 -10.72 -2.80 6.49
N ALA A 12 -10.07 -3.23 5.40
CA ALA A 12 -10.78 -3.53 4.15
C ALA A 12 -11.80 -4.67 4.33
N VAL A 13 -11.45 -5.74 5.07
CA VAL A 13 -12.38 -6.83 5.39
C VAL A 13 -13.57 -6.32 6.19
N ALA A 14 -13.32 -5.50 7.21
CA ALA A 14 -14.39 -4.92 8.04
C ALA A 14 -15.32 -4.02 7.21
N ILE A 15 -14.77 -3.11 6.41
CA ILE A 15 -15.53 -2.22 5.53
C ILE A 15 -16.40 -3.04 4.58
N VAL A 16 -15.80 -3.95 3.80
CA VAL A 16 -16.57 -4.74 2.82
C VAL A 16 -17.62 -5.61 3.51
N GLY A 17 -17.27 -6.25 4.63
CA GLY A 17 -18.18 -7.06 5.42
C GLY A 17 -19.43 -6.30 5.90
N CYS A 18 -19.29 -5.01 6.24
CA CYS A 18 -20.41 -4.14 6.62
C CYS A 18 -21.33 -3.76 5.46
N PHE A 19 -20.81 -3.71 4.22
CA PHE A 19 -21.56 -3.26 3.03
C PHE A 19 -22.07 -4.40 2.13
N LEU A 20 -21.85 -5.67 2.51
CA LEU A 20 -22.41 -6.80 1.78
C LEU A 20 -23.95 -6.80 1.85
N PRO A 21 -24.67 -6.99 0.72
CA PRO A 21 -26.12 -6.84 0.68
C PRO A 21 -26.83 -7.87 1.58
N PHE A 22 -27.68 -7.37 2.48
CA PHE A 22 -28.45 -8.17 3.44
C PHE A 22 -29.66 -8.85 2.77
N SER A 23 -29.45 -9.99 2.12
CA SER A 23 -30.56 -10.64 1.39
C SER A 23 -31.51 -11.50 2.25
N ALA A 24 -31.26 -11.74 3.54
CA ALA A 24 -32.16 -12.48 4.45
C ALA A 24 -31.72 -12.41 5.93
N LYS A 25 -32.62 -12.73 6.89
CA LYS A 25 -32.25 -12.91 8.32
C LYS A 25 -31.15 -13.97 8.54
N LYS A 26 -31.10 -15.01 7.69
CA LYS A 26 -30.03 -16.03 7.70
C LYS A 26 -28.67 -15.47 7.24
N SER A 27 -28.70 -14.46 6.35
CA SER A 27 -27.52 -13.72 5.90
C SER A 27 -26.89 -12.91 7.03
N PHE A 28 -27.69 -12.22 7.85
CA PHE A 28 -27.17 -11.38 8.94
C PHE A 28 -26.35 -12.18 9.97
N ARG A 29 -26.84 -13.34 10.42
CA ARG A 29 -26.12 -14.19 11.39
C ARG A 29 -24.78 -14.71 10.84
N GLN A 30 -24.73 -15.08 9.56
CA GLN A 30 -23.50 -15.54 8.90
C GLN A 30 -22.47 -14.42 8.75
N HIS A 31 -22.90 -13.21 8.39
CA HIS A 31 -22.02 -12.04 8.27
C HIS A 31 -21.51 -11.58 9.64
N ALA A 32 -22.39 -11.52 10.66
CA ALA A 32 -21.99 -11.24 12.03
C ALA A 32 -21.00 -12.30 12.55
N GLY A 33 -21.23 -13.58 12.25
CA GLY A 33 -20.29 -14.66 12.56
C GLY A 33 -18.94 -14.50 11.84
N PHE A 34 -18.93 -14.09 10.57
CA PHE A 34 -17.70 -13.81 9.83
C PHE A 34 -16.92 -12.62 10.40
N LEU A 35 -17.59 -11.50 10.69
CA LEU A 35 -16.97 -10.32 11.33
C LEU A 35 -16.45 -10.65 12.73
N LEU A 36 -17.19 -11.45 13.50
CA LEU A 36 -16.76 -11.92 14.81
C LEU A 36 -15.55 -12.86 14.70
N LEU A 37 -15.56 -13.82 13.77
CA LEU A 37 -14.44 -14.72 13.54
C LEU A 37 -13.19 -13.97 13.11
N THR A 38 -13.32 -13.03 12.16
CA THR A 38 -12.20 -12.20 11.71
C THR A 38 -11.65 -11.33 12.84
N GLY A 39 -12.52 -10.72 13.66
CA GLY A 39 -12.10 -10.01 14.88
C GLY A 39 -11.38 -10.90 15.89
N ILE A 40 -11.87 -12.12 16.13
CA ILE A 40 -11.23 -13.10 17.01
C ILE A 40 -9.86 -13.50 16.46
N LEU A 41 -9.74 -13.80 15.17
CA LEU A 41 -8.47 -14.18 14.55
C LEU A 41 -7.44 -13.04 14.64
N PHE A 42 -7.87 -11.79 14.41
CA PHE A 42 -7.01 -10.62 14.60
C PHE A 42 -6.54 -10.49 16.05
N PHE A 43 -7.45 -10.62 17.01
CA PHE A 43 -7.14 -10.50 18.43
C PHE A 43 -6.21 -11.63 18.91
N LEU A 44 -6.50 -12.89 18.55
CA LEU A 44 -5.65 -14.04 18.84
C LEU A 44 -4.26 -13.87 18.22
N GLY A 45 -4.19 -13.46 16.96
CA GLY A 45 -2.93 -13.15 16.29
C GLY A 45 -2.12 -12.07 17.03
N SER A 46 -2.80 -11.03 17.51
CA SER A 46 -2.17 -9.96 18.30
C SER A 46 -1.64 -10.46 19.65
N ILE A 47 -2.38 -11.31 20.35
CA ILE A 47 -1.95 -11.92 21.62
C ILE A 47 -0.73 -12.81 21.39
N ILE A 48 -0.78 -13.70 20.39
CA ILE A 48 0.33 -14.60 20.05
C ILE A 48 1.58 -13.78 19.73
N TRP A 49 1.43 -12.71 18.95
CA TRP A 49 2.54 -11.82 18.62
C TRP A 49 3.11 -11.11 19.85
N GLN A 50 2.26 -10.56 20.73
CA GLN A 50 2.72 -9.91 21.96
C GLN A 50 3.38 -10.89 22.92
N SER A 51 2.84 -12.10 23.04
CA SER A 51 3.44 -13.20 23.82
C SER A 51 4.82 -13.55 23.28
N PHE A 52 4.97 -13.68 21.95
CA PHE A 52 6.28 -13.87 21.32
C PHE A 52 7.26 -12.74 21.64
N LEU A 53 6.82 -11.47 21.52
CA LEU A 53 7.65 -10.30 21.83
C LEU A 53 8.06 -10.22 23.30
N TYR A 54 7.24 -10.73 24.21
CA TYR A 54 7.53 -10.74 25.65
C TYR A 54 8.50 -11.85 26.04
N HIS A 55 8.35 -13.05 25.47
CA HIS A 55 9.15 -14.22 25.85
C HIS A 55 10.49 -14.32 25.12
N GLN A 56 10.65 -13.62 24.01
CA GLN A 56 11.91 -13.62 23.28
C GLN A 56 13.06 -13.01 24.11
N GLN A 57 14.26 -13.60 23.99
CA GLN A 57 15.45 -13.21 24.78
C GLN A 57 16.61 -12.68 23.93
N TRP A 58 16.40 -12.50 22.63
CA TRP A 58 17.47 -12.23 21.65
C TRP A 58 17.55 -10.74 21.29
N MET A 59 16.56 -9.94 21.67
CA MET A 59 16.55 -8.49 21.47
C MET A 59 15.94 -7.79 22.69
N GLU A 60 16.66 -6.82 23.27
CA GLU A 60 16.07 -5.96 24.30
C GLU A 60 15.11 -4.96 23.63
N ILE A 61 13.83 -5.02 23.98
CA ILE A 61 12.81 -4.11 23.44
C ILE A 61 12.52 -3.04 24.49
N ASP A 62 12.96 -1.81 24.22
CA ASP A 62 12.65 -0.65 25.04
C ASP A 62 11.52 0.17 24.38
N PRO A 63 10.30 0.17 24.94
CA PRO A 63 9.18 0.94 24.42
C PRO A 63 9.45 2.45 24.36
N GLN A 64 10.33 2.98 25.22
CA GLN A 64 10.67 4.40 25.24
C GLN A 64 11.59 4.81 24.07
N LYS A 65 12.19 3.84 23.36
CA LYS A 65 12.95 4.08 22.13
C LYS A 65 12.09 3.99 20.87
N ALA A 66 10.81 3.69 20.98
CA ALA A 66 9.92 3.65 19.84
C ALA A 66 9.69 5.05 19.26
N ALA A 67 9.67 5.15 17.94
CA ALA A 67 9.09 6.31 17.26
C ALA A 67 7.56 6.25 17.40
N PRO A 68 6.91 7.33 17.86
CA PRO A 68 5.44 7.38 17.93
C PRO A 68 4.80 7.37 16.52
N ALA A 69 3.50 7.14 16.43
CA ALA A 69 2.81 7.17 15.12
C ALA A 69 2.82 8.58 14.51
N GLU A 70 2.77 9.57 15.39
CA GLU A 70 2.84 11.01 15.16
C GLU A 70 4.11 11.39 14.39
N HIS A 71 5.25 10.75 14.68
CA HIS A 71 6.50 10.91 13.93
C HIS A 71 6.32 10.64 12.44
N PHE A 72 5.69 9.50 12.11
CA PHE A 72 5.47 9.11 10.71
C PHE A 72 4.44 10.02 10.04
N PHE A 73 3.46 10.55 10.78
CA PHE A 73 2.49 11.51 10.26
C PHE A 73 3.17 12.85 9.94
N MET A 74 3.93 13.39 10.90
CA MET A 74 4.75 14.59 10.73
C MET A 74 5.69 14.45 9.53
N MET A 75 6.45 13.36 9.46
CA MET A 75 7.38 13.09 8.36
C MET A 75 6.65 12.91 7.03
N GLY A 76 5.46 12.32 7.04
CA GLY A 76 4.56 12.25 5.88
C GLY A 76 4.17 13.59 5.30
N LEU A 77 4.29 14.67 6.08
CA LEU A 77 4.00 16.05 5.68
C LEU A 77 5.25 16.84 5.31
N ASN A 78 6.44 16.24 5.33
CA ASN A 78 7.67 16.98 5.08
C ASN A 78 7.77 17.52 3.64
N GLN A 79 8.35 18.71 3.55
CA GLN A 79 8.68 19.37 2.28
C GLN A 79 10.18 19.33 2.06
N GLY A 80 10.58 18.93 0.86
CA GLY A 80 11.97 18.99 0.42
C GLY A 80 12.08 18.59 -1.05
N LYS A 81 13.15 19.05 -1.72
CA LYS A 81 13.43 18.63 -3.10
C LYS A 81 13.62 17.12 -3.13
N GLY A 82 12.66 16.40 -3.69
CA GLY A 82 12.70 14.93 -3.81
C GLY A 82 12.16 14.16 -2.61
N THR A 83 11.60 14.84 -1.59
CA THR A 83 10.99 14.20 -0.41
C THR A 83 9.53 14.61 -0.32
N TYR A 84 8.66 13.92 -1.06
CA TYR A 84 7.21 14.13 -0.98
C TYR A 84 6.65 13.35 0.22
N GLY A 85 7.02 13.75 1.45
CA GLY A 85 6.64 13.02 2.66
C GLY A 85 7.36 11.68 2.83
N SER A 86 8.63 11.60 2.41
CA SER A 86 9.47 10.41 2.58
C SER A 86 10.41 10.55 3.77
N TYR A 87 11.16 9.49 4.07
CA TYR A 87 12.21 9.56 5.08
C TYR A 87 13.05 10.86 5.00
N LYS A 88 13.20 11.51 6.15
CA LYS A 88 14.05 12.70 6.33
C LYS A 88 14.78 12.60 7.67
N GLU A 89 16.11 12.57 7.61
CA GLU A 89 16.97 12.43 8.80
C GLU A 89 16.70 13.53 9.84
N ASP A 90 16.50 14.78 9.42
CA ASP A 90 16.22 15.89 10.33
C ASP A 90 14.94 15.66 11.15
N ASP A 91 13.92 15.04 10.56
CA ASP A 91 12.67 14.73 11.27
C ASP A 91 12.89 13.62 12.31
N VAL A 92 13.81 12.68 12.04
CA VAL A 92 14.24 11.66 13.01
C VAL A 92 15.01 12.31 14.16
N ALA A 93 16.02 13.12 13.84
CA ALA A 93 16.81 13.83 14.84
C ALA A 93 15.94 14.75 15.71
N PHE A 94 14.95 15.42 15.12
CA PHE A 94 13.98 16.24 15.85
C PHE A 94 13.17 15.39 16.84
N THR A 95 12.50 14.34 16.38
CA THR A 95 11.69 13.48 17.26
C THR A 95 12.53 12.88 18.38
N PHE A 96 13.73 12.38 18.10
CA PHE A 96 14.58 11.76 19.13
C PHE A 96 15.36 12.76 19.99
N SER A 97 15.23 14.07 19.75
CA SER A 97 15.77 15.09 20.66
C SER A 97 14.97 15.20 21.97
N PHE A 98 13.72 14.71 21.99
CA PHE A 98 12.88 14.68 23.18
C PHE A 98 13.06 13.38 23.98
N ALA A 99 13.12 13.52 25.30
CA ALA A 99 13.46 12.44 26.22
C ALA A 99 12.35 11.41 26.35
N THR A 100 11.10 11.86 26.52
CA THR A 100 9.95 10.98 26.79
C THR A 100 9.09 10.74 25.56
N LEU A 101 8.38 9.61 25.52
CA LEU A 101 7.46 9.29 24.42
C LEU A 101 6.33 10.33 24.27
N GLU A 102 5.82 10.87 25.38
CA GLU A 102 4.75 11.87 25.34
C GLU A 102 5.23 13.21 24.79
N GLU A 103 6.42 13.67 25.18
CA GLU A 103 7.04 14.88 24.59
C GLU A 103 7.26 14.71 23.08
N ARG A 104 7.68 13.52 22.62
CA ARG A 104 7.82 13.22 21.19
C ARG A 104 6.50 13.36 20.44
N LYS A 105 5.44 12.74 20.96
CA LYS A 105 4.10 12.80 20.34
C LYS A 105 3.62 14.25 20.21
N GLU A 106 3.74 15.01 21.29
CA GLU A 106 3.29 16.40 21.31
C GLU A 106 4.10 17.26 20.32
N ALA A 107 5.43 17.15 20.34
CA ALA A 107 6.31 17.89 19.44
C ALA A 107 6.07 17.53 17.96
N ASP A 108 5.95 16.23 17.64
CA ASP A 108 5.68 15.77 16.28
C ASP A 108 4.34 16.27 15.77
N LEU A 109 3.29 16.26 16.62
CA LEU A 109 1.97 16.80 16.26
C LEU A 109 2.01 18.31 16.05
N GLN A 110 2.71 19.07 16.89
CA GLN A 110 2.86 20.51 16.72
C GLN A 110 3.48 20.85 15.36
N VAL A 111 4.57 20.17 14.98
CA VAL A 111 5.21 20.36 13.67
C VAL A 111 4.31 19.88 12.53
N ALA A 112 3.60 18.76 12.68
CA ALA A 112 2.64 18.30 11.68
C ALA A 112 1.55 19.33 11.40
N PHE A 113 0.97 19.93 12.46
CA PHE A 113 -0.05 20.97 12.33
C PHE A 113 0.52 22.26 11.73
N GLN A 114 1.73 22.66 12.13
CA GLN A 114 2.42 23.78 11.52
C GLN A 114 2.57 23.58 10.01
N ARG A 115 3.07 22.43 9.56
CA ARG A 115 3.21 22.09 8.13
C ARG A 115 1.86 22.15 7.40
N LEU A 116 0.80 21.60 7.99
CA LEU A 116 -0.56 21.67 7.42
C LEU A 116 -1.06 23.11 7.27
N GLN A 117 -0.80 23.97 8.24
CA GLN A 117 -1.15 25.39 8.18
C GLN A 117 -0.34 26.12 7.09
N GLU A 118 0.96 25.85 7.00
CA GLU A 118 1.84 26.41 5.97
C GLU A 118 1.43 26.00 4.55
N TYR A 119 0.98 24.75 4.37
CA TYR A 119 0.42 24.31 3.09
C TYR A 119 -0.86 25.09 2.72
N GLY A 120 -1.72 25.32 3.70
CA GLY A 120 -3.13 25.67 3.48
C GLY A 120 -3.89 24.60 2.67
N PRO A 121 -5.22 24.76 2.47
CA PRO A 121 -6.03 23.72 1.84
C PRO A 121 -5.59 23.40 0.39
N GLY A 122 -5.35 24.42 -0.42
CA GLY A 122 -4.96 24.24 -1.82
C GLY A 122 -3.53 23.73 -1.99
N GLY A 123 -2.59 24.20 -1.16
CA GLY A 123 -1.22 23.72 -1.17
C GLY A 123 -1.12 22.27 -0.70
N TYR A 124 -1.93 21.89 0.29
CA TYR A 124 -1.97 20.51 0.78
C TYR A 124 -2.52 19.55 -0.28
N LEU A 125 -3.59 19.91 -0.99
CA LEU A 125 -4.09 19.09 -2.10
C LEU A 125 -3.05 18.93 -3.22
N ARG A 126 -2.32 20.00 -3.55
CA ARG A 126 -1.22 19.94 -4.52
C ARG A 126 -0.09 19.04 -4.04
N PHE A 127 0.26 19.12 -2.75
CA PHE A 127 1.24 18.25 -2.13
C PHE A 127 0.82 16.78 -2.22
N LEU A 128 -0.41 16.44 -1.83
CA LEU A 128 -0.96 15.09 -1.92
C LEU A 128 -0.95 14.56 -3.36
N TRP A 129 -1.30 15.39 -4.34
CA TRP A 129 -1.23 15.02 -5.76
C TRP A 129 0.20 14.66 -6.20
N ASN A 130 1.18 15.48 -5.84
CA ASN A 130 2.58 15.23 -6.17
C ASN A 130 3.13 14.00 -5.45
N LYS A 131 2.75 13.82 -4.18
CA LYS A 131 3.09 12.64 -3.38
C LYS A 131 2.50 11.37 -3.99
N ALA A 132 1.23 11.38 -4.37
CA ALA A 132 0.57 10.26 -5.04
C ALA A 132 1.32 9.86 -6.31
N ARG A 133 1.62 10.83 -7.17
CA ARG A 133 2.38 10.61 -8.42
C ARG A 133 3.74 10.00 -8.13
N TRP A 134 4.46 10.57 -7.18
CA TRP A 134 5.82 10.14 -6.87
C TRP A 134 5.88 8.71 -6.30
N VAL A 135 4.95 8.35 -5.41
CA VAL A 135 4.86 7.00 -4.84
C VAL A 135 4.41 5.96 -5.89
N THR A 136 3.56 6.36 -6.84
CA THR A 136 2.94 5.41 -7.79
C THR A 136 3.59 5.41 -9.17
N SER A 137 4.55 6.28 -9.48
CA SER A 137 5.10 6.41 -10.84
C SER A 137 6.14 5.36 -11.22
N GLU A 138 6.81 4.73 -10.25
CA GLU A 138 8.02 3.94 -10.48
C GLU A 138 7.77 2.43 -10.43
N GLY A 139 7.98 1.73 -11.55
CA GLY A 139 7.72 0.29 -11.68
C GLY A 139 8.72 -0.64 -10.97
N ILE A 140 9.88 -0.12 -10.55
CA ILE A 140 10.86 -0.87 -9.75
C ILE A 140 10.70 -0.65 -8.24
N PHE A 141 9.70 0.14 -7.81
CA PHE A 141 9.39 0.37 -6.39
C PHE A 141 10.59 0.75 -5.52
N PHE A 142 11.45 1.64 -6.04
CA PHE A 142 12.64 2.14 -5.34
C PHE A 142 13.78 1.12 -5.18
N TRP A 143 13.78 0.05 -5.96
CA TRP A 143 14.85 -0.94 -5.96
C TRP A 143 16.21 -0.31 -6.26
N GLY A 144 17.22 -0.67 -5.47
CA GLY A 144 18.61 -0.22 -5.66
C GLY A 144 18.90 1.22 -5.22
N LYS A 145 17.93 1.94 -4.62
CA LYS A 145 18.08 3.36 -4.24
C LYS A 145 18.25 3.59 -2.73
N GLU A 146 17.85 2.64 -1.89
CA GLU A 146 17.90 2.75 -0.42
C GLU A 146 18.15 1.38 0.25
N GLY A 147 18.64 1.40 1.48
CA GLY A 147 18.52 0.28 2.41
C GLY A 147 19.76 -0.58 2.63
N HIS A 148 20.92 -0.28 2.00
CA HIS A 148 22.21 -0.97 2.18
C HIS A 148 22.16 -2.51 2.22
N PHE A 149 21.08 -3.11 1.70
CA PHE A 149 20.77 -4.53 1.85
C PHE A 149 21.58 -5.39 0.87
N ALA A 150 22.13 -4.75 -0.16
CA ALA A 150 23.06 -5.33 -1.11
C ALA A 150 24.16 -4.32 -1.40
N ASP A 151 25.38 -4.84 -1.55
CA ASP A 151 26.53 -4.04 -1.98
C ASP A 151 26.51 -3.92 -3.50
N PHE A 152 25.81 -2.90 -3.99
CA PHE A 152 25.75 -2.60 -5.42
C PHE A 152 27.07 -2.03 -5.96
N SER A 153 28.10 -1.79 -5.14
CA SER A 153 29.41 -1.34 -5.64
C SER A 153 30.19 -2.43 -6.37
N LYS A 154 29.83 -3.70 -6.16
CA LYS A 154 30.46 -4.84 -6.82
C LYS A 154 29.91 -5.03 -8.22
N SER A 155 30.81 -5.36 -9.15
CA SER A 155 30.42 -5.79 -10.49
C SER A 155 29.59 -7.07 -10.41
N PRO A 156 28.51 -7.20 -11.20
CA PRO A 156 27.75 -8.43 -11.28
C PRO A 156 28.64 -9.62 -11.66
N PHE A 157 28.46 -10.75 -10.98
CA PHE A 157 29.21 -11.97 -11.30
C PHE A 157 28.43 -12.96 -12.18
N ASN A 158 27.14 -12.71 -12.44
CA ASN A 158 26.30 -13.55 -13.30
C ASN A 158 25.21 -12.73 -14.01
N ASP A 159 24.51 -13.36 -14.96
CA ASP A 159 23.48 -12.70 -15.78
C ASP A 159 22.28 -12.20 -14.96
N PHE A 160 21.92 -12.90 -13.89
CA PHE A 160 20.85 -12.46 -12.99
C PHE A 160 21.20 -11.14 -12.30
N GLN A 161 22.43 -11.01 -11.81
CA GLN A 161 22.91 -9.75 -11.25
C GLN A 161 23.09 -8.69 -12.31
N ASN A 162 23.55 -9.05 -13.53
CA ASN A 162 23.62 -8.10 -14.65
C ASN A 162 22.25 -7.50 -14.99
N LEU A 163 21.17 -8.25 -14.76
CA LEU A 163 19.80 -7.81 -14.99
C LEU A 163 19.23 -6.96 -13.84
N PHE A 164 19.45 -7.35 -12.57
CA PHE A 164 18.77 -6.73 -11.43
C PHE A 164 19.61 -5.72 -10.64
N TYR A 165 20.93 -5.68 -10.78
CA TYR A 165 21.78 -4.78 -10.00
C TYR A 165 21.97 -3.45 -10.74
N PRO A 166 21.92 -2.29 -10.06
CA PRO A 166 22.14 -1.00 -10.70
C PRO A 166 23.45 -0.86 -11.49
N THR A 167 24.47 -1.65 -11.16
CA THR A 167 25.77 -1.72 -11.86
C THR A 167 25.79 -2.66 -13.06
N GLY A 168 24.73 -3.41 -13.30
CA GLY A 168 24.66 -4.39 -14.39
C GLY A 168 24.34 -3.79 -15.74
N SER A 169 24.91 -4.39 -16.79
CA SER A 169 24.74 -3.94 -18.18
C SER A 169 23.30 -4.10 -18.69
N PHE A 170 22.55 -5.08 -18.17
CA PHE A 170 21.15 -5.32 -18.51
C PHE A 170 20.17 -4.59 -17.57
N PHE A 171 20.65 -3.85 -16.57
CA PHE A 171 19.79 -3.11 -15.65
C PHE A 171 18.84 -2.13 -16.35
N PRO A 172 19.26 -1.36 -17.39
CA PRO A 172 18.33 -0.51 -18.13
C PRO A 172 17.18 -1.29 -18.77
N LEU A 173 17.42 -2.50 -19.27
CA LEU A 173 16.36 -3.37 -19.80
C LEU A 173 15.38 -3.76 -18.70
N PHE A 174 15.86 -4.14 -17.52
CA PHE A 174 15.00 -4.41 -16.37
C PHE A 174 14.15 -3.19 -15.99
N LEU A 175 14.72 -1.97 -15.98
CA LEU A 175 13.98 -0.75 -15.70
C LEU A 175 12.80 -0.57 -16.68
N TYR A 176 13.03 -0.73 -17.98
CA TYR A 176 11.97 -0.59 -18.99
C TYR A 176 10.91 -1.68 -18.88
N LEU A 177 11.31 -2.93 -18.63
CA LEU A 177 10.37 -4.05 -18.45
C LEU A 177 9.50 -3.84 -17.21
N ALA A 178 10.11 -3.53 -16.07
CA ALA A 178 9.39 -3.28 -14.82
C ALA A 178 8.44 -2.08 -14.96
N GLN A 179 8.88 -1.00 -15.60
CA GLN A 179 8.03 0.16 -15.88
C GLN A 179 6.87 -0.20 -16.82
N GLY A 180 7.12 -0.97 -17.87
CA GLY A 180 6.08 -1.41 -18.81
C GLY A 180 5.02 -2.29 -18.15
N VAL A 181 5.45 -3.28 -17.36
CA VAL A 181 4.54 -4.13 -16.56
C VAL A 181 3.72 -3.28 -15.60
N TRP A 182 4.36 -2.34 -14.89
CA TRP A 182 3.67 -1.49 -13.93
C TRP A 182 2.62 -0.57 -14.60
N LEU A 183 2.97 0.07 -15.72
CA LEU A 183 2.03 0.88 -16.49
C LEU A 183 0.86 0.04 -17.02
N LEU A 184 1.11 -1.18 -17.49
CA LEU A 184 0.06 -2.11 -17.90
C LEU A 184 -0.85 -2.47 -16.72
N THR A 185 -0.30 -2.76 -15.55
CA THR A 185 -1.08 -3.03 -14.32
C THR A 185 -1.97 -1.83 -13.98
N LEU A 186 -1.43 -0.61 -13.95
CA LEU A 186 -2.19 0.60 -13.66
C LEU A 186 -3.29 0.84 -14.70
N PHE A 187 -3.00 0.63 -15.98
CA PHE A 187 -3.98 0.73 -17.05
C PHE A 187 -5.14 -0.27 -16.86
N LEU A 188 -4.83 -1.54 -16.59
CA LEU A 188 -5.82 -2.59 -16.33
C LEU A 188 -6.67 -2.31 -15.09
N LEU A 189 -6.15 -1.60 -14.08
CA LEU A 189 -6.96 -1.17 -12.93
C LEU A 189 -8.02 -0.10 -13.30
N ILE A 190 -7.76 0.73 -14.31
CA ILE A 190 -8.62 1.85 -14.70
C ILE A 190 -9.66 1.42 -15.74
N ILE A 191 -9.30 0.54 -16.68
CA ILE A 191 -10.20 0.08 -17.76
C ILE A 191 -11.60 -0.30 -17.26
N PRO A 192 -11.76 -1.00 -16.12
CA PRO A 192 -13.08 -1.32 -15.59
C PRO A 192 -14.01 -0.14 -15.32
N PHE A 193 -13.47 1.05 -15.09
CA PHE A 193 -14.27 2.24 -14.83
C PHE A 193 -14.65 2.99 -16.12
N TRP A 194 -14.14 2.56 -17.28
CA TRP A 194 -14.44 3.19 -18.56
C TRP A 194 -15.92 2.99 -18.94
N PRO A 195 -16.67 4.04 -19.34
CA PRO A 195 -18.10 3.93 -19.68
C PRO A 195 -18.40 2.97 -20.83
N GLY A 196 -17.49 2.83 -21.80
CA GLY A 196 -17.59 1.82 -22.88
C GLY A 196 -17.40 0.38 -22.39
N CYS A 197 -16.83 0.20 -21.20
CA CYS A 197 -16.60 -1.06 -20.53
C CYS A 197 -17.71 -1.39 -19.52
N ARG A 198 -18.97 -0.93 -19.73
CA ARG A 198 -20.15 -1.26 -18.90
C ARG A 198 -20.34 -2.75 -18.73
N PHE A 199 -19.86 -3.31 -17.63
CA PHE A 199 -19.89 -4.74 -17.39
C PHE A 199 -21.31 -5.25 -17.41
N ARG A 200 -21.58 -6.24 -18.26
CA ARG A 200 -22.82 -7.01 -18.18
C ARG A 200 -22.89 -7.48 -16.73
N LYS A 201 -23.98 -7.12 -16.02
CA LYS A 201 -24.22 -7.54 -14.63
C LYS A 201 -24.32 -9.06 -14.59
N ASN A 202 -23.18 -9.74 -14.63
CA ASN A 202 -23.16 -11.16 -14.41
C ASN A 202 -23.44 -11.33 -12.92
N LYS A 203 -24.55 -11.99 -12.60
CA LYS A 203 -25.05 -12.21 -11.23
C LYS A 203 -24.15 -13.15 -10.42
N SER A 204 -22.89 -13.37 -10.81
CA SER A 204 -21.91 -14.10 -10.03
C SER A 204 -21.50 -13.25 -8.84
N PHE A 205 -22.31 -13.39 -7.78
CA PHE A 205 -22.21 -12.82 -6.44
C PHE A 205 -20.84 -13.08 -5.76
N GLU A 206 -19.97 -13.87 -6.38
CA GLU A 206 -18.69 -14.33 -5.82
C GLU A 206 -17.49 -13.48 -6.23
N ALA A 207 -17.54 -12.74 -7.35
CA ALA A 207 -16.44 -11.86 -7.77
C ALA A 207 -16.53 -10.43 -7.18
N LEU A 208 -17.74 -9.99 -6.79
CA LEU A 208 -17.98 -8.64 -6.27
C LEU A 208 -17.35 -8.41 -4.88
N PRO A 209 -17.44 -9.35 -3.90
CA PRO A 209 -16.88 -9.16 -2.57
C PRO A 209 -15.35 -9.11 -2.59
N LEU A 210 -14.70 -10.03 -3.33
CA LEU A 210 -13.24 -10.08 -3.41
C LEU A 210 -12.68 -8.88 -4.16
N THR A 211 -13.26 -8.49 -5.31
CA THR A 211 -12.78 -7.30 -6.02
C THR A 211 -13.00 -6.01 -5.23
N ALA A 212 -14.10 -5.90 -4.48
CA ALA A 212 -14.31 -4.80 -3.54
C ALA A 212 -13.26 -4.79 -2.43
N LEU A 213 -12.96 -5.95 -1.84
CA LEU A 213 -11.95 -6.11 -0.80
C LEU A 213 -10.57 -5.67 -1.29
N LEU A 214 -10.14 -6.16 -2.46
CA LEU A 214 -8.85 -5.80 -3.05
C LEU A 214 -8.79 -4.30 -3.36
N ARG A 215 -9.86 -3.70 -3.91
CA ARG A 215 -9.93 -2.25 -4.16
C ARG A 215 -9.87 -1.44 -2.87
N CYS A 216 -10.58 -1.86 -1.83
CA CYS A 216 -10.54 -1.21 -0.51
C CYS A 216 -9.14 -1.31 0.11
N ALA A 217 -8.47 -2.46 0.00
CA ALA A 217 -7.10 -2.64 0.49
C ALA A 217 -6.12 -1.73 -0.27
N LEU A 218 -6.23 -1.67 -1.62
CA LEU A 218 -5.40 -0.78 -2.44
C LEU A 218 -5.65 0.70 -2.14
N LEU A 219 -6.92 1.11 -2.02
CA LEU A 219 -7.25 2.48 -1.62
C LEU A 219 -6.70 2.79 -0.23
N GLY A 220 -6.84 1.86 0.71
CA GLY A 220 -6.34 2.00 2.07
C GLY A 220 -4.83 2.22 2.14
N ILE A 221 -4.04 1.44 1.39
CA ILE A 221 -2.57 1.64 1.37
C ILE A 221 -2.19 2.96 0.69
N LEU A 222 -2.89 3.37 -0.37
CA LEU A 222 -2.64 4.66 -1.00
C LEU A 222 -2.95 5.81 -0.04
N LEU A 223 -4.09 5.77 0.65
CA LEU A 223 -4.44 6.77 1.68
C LEU A 223 -3.45 6.78 2.83
N PHE A 224 -3.03 5.61 3.31
CA PHE A 224 -2.02 5.50 4.37
C PHE A 224 -0.71 6.17 3.95
N ILE A 225 -0.21 5.86 2.75
CA ILE A 225 1.03 6.45 2.24
C ILE A 225 0.87 7.96 1.99
N LEU A 226 -0.33 8.42 1.61
CA LEU A 226 -0.57 9.86 1.46
C LEU A 226 -0.51 10.60 2.79
N LEU A 227 -1.01 10.00 3.87
CA LEU A 227 -1.03 10.60 5.21
C LEU A 227 0.32 10.49 5.95
N PHE A 228 1.00 9.35 5.85
CA PHE A 228 2.21 9.05 6.63
C PHE A 228 3.48 9.07 5.76
N GLU A 229 4.64 8.85 6.38
CA GLU A 229 5.89 8.62 5.66
C GLU A 229 5.69 7.57 4.55
N GLY A 230 6.13 7.92 3.35
CA GLY A 230 5.73 7.22 2.14
C GLY A 230 6.87 6.94 1.18
N ARG A 231 6.97 5.69 0.73
CA ARG A 231 7.83 5.27 -0.40
C ARG A 231 7.11 4.26 -1.29
N SER A 232 7.47 4.20 -2.57
CA SER A 232 6.90 3.24 -3.52
C SER A 232 7.10 1.78 -3.08
N ARG A 233 8.19 1.45 -2.37
CA ARG A 233 8.44 0.11 -1.80
C ARG A 233 7.33 -0.40 -0.87
N TYR A 234 6.52 0.47 -0.28
CA TYR A 234 5.39 0.05 0.57
C TYR A 234 4.26 -0.61 -0.23
N LEU A 235 4.20 -0.34 -1.55
CA LEU A 235 3.28 -1.01 -2.46
C LEU A 235 3.67 -2.47 -2.74
N ILE A 236 4.92 -2.88 -2.49
CA ILE A 236 5.40 -4.26 -2.73
C ILE A 236 4.54 -5.27 -1.98
N LEU A 237 4.16 -4.96 -0.73
CA LEU A 237 3.29 -5.81 0.09
C LEU A 237 1.90 -6.02 -0.54
N TYR A 238 1.46 -5.08 -1.39
CA TYR A 238 0.15 -5.08 -2.05
C TYR A 238 0.22 -5.51 -3.51
N LEU A 239 1.40 -5.84 -4.06
CA LEU A 239 1.52 -6.35 -5.42
C LEU A 239 0.59 -7.53 -5.73
N PRO A 240 0.38 -8.51 -4.82
CA PRO A 240 -0.63 -9.55 -5.06
C PRO A 240 -2.03 -8.99 -5.31
N CYS A 241 -2.43 -7.91 -4.61
CA CYS A 241 -3.73 -7.26 -4.82
C CYS A 241 -3.79 -6.57 -6.19
N PHE A 242 -2.71 -5.87 -6.58
CA PHE A 242 -2.58 -5.27 -7.92
C PHE A 242 -2.70 -6.34 -9.01
N SER A 243 -1.94 -7.42 -8.90
CA SER A 243 -1.90 -8.52 -9.88
C SER A 243 -3.24 -9.24 -10.04
N LEU A 244 -3.93 -9.52 -8.92
CA LEU A 244 -5.24 -10.17 -8.95
C LEU A 244 -6.30 -9.28 -9.63
N LEU A 245 -6.32 -7.98 -9.31
CA LEU A 245 -7.25 -7.04 -9.92
C LEU A 245 -6.94 -6.79 -11.40
N SER A 246 -5.67 -6.67 -11.77
CA SER A 246 -5.28 -6.51 -13.19
C SER A 246 -5.57 -7.77 -14.00
N GLY A 247 -5.32 -8.96 -13.43
CA GLY A 247 -5.66 -10.24 -14.07
C GLY A 247 -7.18 -10.42 -14.24
N TRP A 248 -7.96 -10.04 -13.24
CA TRP A 248 -9.42 -9.99 -13.35
C TRP A 248 -9.88 -8.99 -14.43
N ALA A 249 -9.31 -7.78 -14.48
CA ALA A 249 -9.67 -6.81 -15.50
C ALA A 249 -9.34 -7.30 -16.92
N LEU A 250 -8.18 -7.93 -17.08
CA LEU A 250 -7.74 -8.52 -18.34
C LEU A 250 -8.67 -9.65 -18.79
N SER A 251 -9.06 -10.57 -17.90
CA SER A 251 -9.98 -11.67 -18.25
C SER A 251 -11.34 -11.15 -18.72
N VAL A 252 -11.83 -10.07 -18.10
CA VAL A 252 -13.08 -9.44 -18.54
C VAL A 252 -12.92 -8.73 -19.89
N CYS A 253 -11.78 -8.11 -20.18
CA CYS A 253 -11.50 -7.54 -21.50
C CYS A 253 -11.50 -8.62 -22.58
N PHE A 254 -10.82 -9.75 -22.33
CA PHE A 254 -10.81 -10.90 -23.25
C PHE A 254 -12.21 -11.45 -23.52
N GLN A 255 -13.01 -11.66 -22.47
CA GLN A 255 -14.39 -12.14 -22.61
C GLN A 255 -15.24 -11.25 -23.53
N ARG A 256 -15.01 -9.94 -23.55
CA ARG A 256 -15.73 -9.03 -24.46
C ARG A 256 -15.26 -9.14 -25.90
N LEU A 257 -13.95 -9.10 -26.11
CA LEU A 257 -13.36 -9.16 -27.45
C LEU A 257 -13.83 -10.44 -28.18
N PHE A 258 -13.87 -11.56 -27.46
CA PHE A 258 -14.30 -12.85 -28.03
C PHE A 258 -15.81 -13.08 -28.04
N ALA A 259 -16.60 -12.41 -27.17
CA ALA A 259 -18.05 -12.45 -27.26
C ALA A 259 -18.60 -11.66 -28.45
N GLN A 260 -17.91 -10.58 -28.86
CA GLN A 260 -18.28 -9.79 -30.04
C GLN A 260 -18.04 -10.55 -31.36
N THR A 261 -17.06 -11.46 -31.40
CA THR A 261 -16.77 -12.29 -32.59
C THR A 261 -17.77 -13.43 -32.84
N SER A 262 -18.65 -13.74 -31.88
CA SER A 262 -19.66 -14.81 -32.01
C SER A 262 -21.06 -14.32 -32.41
N GLU A 263 -21.27 -13.01 -32.57
CA GLU A 263 -22.57 -12.40 -32.90
C GLU A 263 -22.65 -11.84 -34.34
N GLU A 264 -21.76 -12.23 -35.27
CA GLU A 264 -21.98 -11.98 -36.71
C GLU A 264 -22.90 -13.07 -37.31
N PRO A 265 -24.13 -12.75 -37.74
CA PRO A 265 -24.96 -13.71 -38.45
C PRO A 265 -24.52 -13.78 -39.92
N LEU A 266 -24.35 -15.01 -40.42
CA LEU A 266 -24.40 -15.34 -41.85
C LEU A 266 -25.79 -15.03 -42.43
#